data_AF-A0A087HGA1-F1
#
_entry.id   AF-A0A087HGA1-F1
#
_cell.length_a   1.000
_cell.length_b   1.000
_cell.length_c   1.000
_cell.angle_alpha   90.00
_cell.angle_beta   90.00
_cell.angle_gamma   90.00
#
_symmetry.space_group_name_H-M   'P 1'
#
loop_
_entity.id
_entity.type
_entity.pdbx_description
1 polymer ?
#
loop_
_entity_poly.entity_id
_entity_poly.type
_entity_poly.pdbx_seq_one_letter_code
_entity_poly.pdbx_strand_id
1 'polypeptide(L)'
;MMIADYNMMVAKYEKILARANRLLEERKALRGKVDQLNESAVRKVKRFGELEQEKKALEVDMLELKKRLEKEVGRRRAVASFVKEQMTRLRKSRATMVERAGTVLRKKTEARVADEFGAQLARLSRHVQENATVSRLNSKISQIMSCIALCKQVEKDGYCVPAGTYEKLDADLEQHKEEFANLDVLEVTEADFRYNPAAPQASPDFLSFTMETNLSADDFGMHNSWGSVESRVPDGREVDDDADSAHIPPPAQLGSPIRSASPAARSTEA
;
A
#
# COMPACT_ATOMS: atom_id res chain seq x y z
N MET A 1 112.66 -55.17 32.16
CA MET A 1 111.34 -55.53 31.59
C MET A 1 110.16 -55.08 32.46
N MET A 2 110.25 -55.07 33.80
CA MET A 2 109.08 -54.80 34.68
C MET A 2 108.54 -53.35 34.73
N ILE A 3 109.31 -52.31 34.40
CA ILE A 3 108.86 -50.91 34.54
C ILE A 3 107.94 -50.45 33.38
N ALA A 4 108.18 -50.93 32.16
CA ALA A 4 107.40 -50.54 30.98
C ALA A 4 105.97 -51.11 31.02
N ASP A 5 105.81 -52.36 31.47
CA ASP A 5 104.50 -53.00 31.62
C ASP A 5 103.66 -52.36 32.73
N TYR A 6 104.30 -51.96 33.84
CA TYR A 6 103.64 -51.21 34.91
C TYR A 6 103.13 -49.84 34.43
N ASN A 7 103.97 -49.07 33.72
CA ASN A 7 103.56 -47.77 33.18
C ASN A 7 102.44 -47.90 32.13
N MET A 8 102.46 -48.95 31.29
CA MET A 8 101.37 -49.22 30.35
C MET A 8 100.06 -49.59 31.08
N MET A 9 100.15 -50.34 32.19
CA MET A 9 99.00 -50.68 33.01
C MET A 9 98.39 -49.44 33.67
N VAL A 10 99.22 -48.57 34.27
CA VAL A 10 98.80 -47.30 34.86
C VAL A 10 98.13 -46.41 33.81
N ALA A 11 98.72 -46.22 32.64
CA ALA A 11 98.13 -45.42 31.56
C ALA A 11 96.77 -45.98 31.06
N LYS A 12 96.61 -47.30 31.04
CA LYS A 12 95.31 -47.95 30.72
C LYS A 12 94.28 -47.64 31.80
N TYR A 13 94.65 -47.77 33.08
CA TYR A 13 93.76 -47.44 34.20
C TYR A 13 93.37 -45.96 34.22
N GLU A 14 94.32 -45.05 34.01
CA GLU A 14 94.05 -43.61 33.92
C GLU A 14 93.07 -43.28 32.78
N LYS A 15 93.24 -43.90 31.61
CA LYS A 15 92.31 -43.73 30.47
C LYS A 15 90.91 -44.26 30.77
N ILE A 16 90.81 -45.40 31.47
CA ILE A 16 89.52 -45.95 31.92
C ILE A 16 88.87 -45.01 32.94
N LEU A 17 89.65 -44.50 33.91
CA LEU A 17 89.18 -43.59 34.94
C LEU A 17 88.67 -42.26 34.34
N ALA A 18 89.42 -41.69 33.40
CA ALA A 18 89.02 -40.47 32.68
C ALA A 18 87.72 -40.67 31.89
N ARG A 19 87.56 -41.83 31.22
CA ARG A 19 86.33 -42.17 30.51
C ARG A 19 85.14 -42.37 31.46
N ALA A 20 85.36 -43.04 32.59
CA ALA A 20 84.33 -43.23 33.61
C ALA A 20 83.86 -41.90 34.21
N ASN A 21 84.80 -40.99 34.52
CA ASN A 21 84.47 -39.66 35.03
C ASN A 21 83.70 -38.83 34.00
N ARG A 22 84.09 -38.87 32.71
CA ARG A 22 83.35 -38.20 31.64
C ARG A 22 81.91 -38.71 31.52
N LEU A 23 81.71 -40.03 31.53
CA LEU A 23 80.37 -40.64 31.50
C LEU A 23 79.54 -40.26 32.74
N LEU A 24 80.18 -40.10 33.89
CA LEU A 24 79.52 -39.68 35.13
C LEU A 24 79.02 -38.23 35.04
N GLU A 25 79.81 -37.32 34.47
CA GLU A 25 79.40 -35.93 34.22
C GLU A 25 78.31 -35.83 33.15
N GLU A 26 78.41 -36.59 32.05
CA GLU A 26 77.35 -36.68 31.04
C GLU A 26 76.03 -37.21 31.63
N ARG A 27 76.10 -38.21 32.52
CA ARG A 27 74.94 -38.73 33.25
C ARG A 27 74.32 -37.67 34.17
N LYS A 28 75.12 -36.86 34.86
CA LYS A 28 74.62 -35.74 35.68
C LYS A 28 73.92 -34.68 34.83
N ALA A 29 74.52 -34.31 33.69
CA ALA A 29 73.92 -33.34 32.76
C ALA A 29 72.60 -33.86 32.17
N LEU A 30 72.54 -35.14 31.79
CA LEU A 30 71.32 -35.79 31.33
C LEU A 30 70.24 -35.81 32.41
N ARG A 31 70.61 -36.10 33.66
CA ARG A 31 69.68 -36.07 34.79
C ARG A 31 69.05 -34.68 34.96
N GLY A 32 69.86 -33.61 34.93
CA GLY A 32 69.34 -32.24 35.01
C GLY A 32 68.37 -31.88 33.89
N LYS A 33 68.60 -32.36 32.65
CA LYS A 33 67.66 -32.20 31.53
C LYS A 33 66.35 -32.96 31.75
N VAL A 34 66.43 -34.19 32.28
CA VAL A 34 65.24 -34.99 32.62
C VAL A 34 64.42 -34.29 33.70
N ASP A 35 65.07 -33.75 34.72
CA ASP A 35 64.40 -33.02 35.81
C ASP A 35 63.68 -31.77 35.27
N GLN A 36 64.33 -30.96 34.42
CA GLN A 36 63.72 -29.80 33.76
C GLN A 36 62.53 -30.18 32.86
N LEU A 37 62.65 -31.26 32.08
CA LEU A 37 61.57 -31.77 31.25
C LEU A 37 60.39 -32.24 32.11
N ASN A 38 60.67 -32.90 33.23
CA ASN A 38 59.65 -33.35 34.17
C ASN A 38 58.91 -32.16 34.81
N GLU A 39 59.62 -31.14 35.27
CA GLU A 39 59.00 -29.91 35.79
C GLU A 39 58.15 -29.17 34.73
N SER A 40 58.62 -29.15 33.49
CA SER A 40 57.87 -28.58 32.35
C SER A 40 56.59 -29.38 32.08
N ALA A 41 56.68 -30.72 32.09
CA ALA A 41 55.55 -31.61 31.89
C ALA A 41 54.50 -31.43 33.00
N VAL A 42 54.91 -31.39 34.27
CA VAL A 42 54.02 -31.16 35.41
C VAL A 42 53.29 -29.82 35.28
N ARG A 43 54.00 -28.74 34.90
CA ARG A 43 53.37 -27.43 34.66
C ARG A 43 52.35 -27.46 33.53
N LYS A 44 52.63 -28.15 32.43
CA LYS A 44 51.69 -28.29 31.30
C LYS A 44 50.46 -29.09 31.68
N VAL A 45 50.62 -30.19 32.42
CA VAL A 45 49.50 -31.01 32.92
C VAL A 45 48.58 -30.18 33.82
N LYS A 46 49.15 -29.37 34.71
CA LYS A 46 48.36 -28.47 35.57
C LYS A 46 47.53 -27.48 34.75
N ARG A 47 48.14 -26.81 33.77
CA ARG A 47 47.42 -25.88 32.87
C ARG A 47 46.34 -26.58 32.05
N PHE A 48 46.58 -27.82 31.62
CA PHE A 48 45.58 -28.60 30.90
C PHE A 48 44.35 -28.88 31.77
N GLY A 49 44.55 -29.20 33.05
CA GLY A 49 43.46 -29.35 34.02
C GLY A 49 42.66 -28.06 34.23
N GLU A 50 43.34 -26.91 34.33
CA GLU A 50 42.70 -25.59 34.44
C GLU A 50 41.84 -25.29 33.18
N LEU A 51 42.38 -25.52 31.98
CA LEU A 51 41.66 -25.35 30.71
C LEU A 51 40.46 -26.31 30.59
N GLU A 52 40.57 -27.54 31.10
CA GLU A 52 39.46 -28.49 31.07
C GLU A 52 38.30 -28.04 31.97
N GLN A 53 38.60 -27.43 33.12
CA GLN A 53 37.59 -26.83 33.99
C GLN A 53 36.94 -25.59 33.35
N GLU A 54 37.74 -24.71 32.74
CA GLU A 54 37.25 -23.54 32.03
C GLU A 54 36.34 -23.93 30.85
N LYS A 55 36.73 -24.96 30.09
CA LYS A 55 35.89 -25.51 29.02
C LYS A 55 34.53 -25.98 29.55
N LYS A 56 34.50 -26.71 30.67
CA LYS A 56 33.24 -27.20 31.27
C LYS A 56 32.36 -26.04 31.74
N ALA A 57 32.94 -25.00 32.34
CA ALA A 57 32.21 -23.80 32.72
C ALA A 57 31.61 -23.09 31.49
N LEU A 58 32.39 -22.93 30.43
CA LEU A 58 31.94 -22.29 29.20
C LEU A 58 30.81 -23.08 28.51
N GLU A 59 30.84 -24.42 28.53
CA GLU A 59 29.77 -25.26 28.01
C GLU A 59 28.44 -25.04 28.74
N VAL A 60 28.49 -24.86 30.07
CA VAL A 60 27.30 -24.54 30.90
C VAL A 60 26.76 -23.15 30.54
N ASP A 61 27.62 -22.15 30.48
CA ASP A 61 27.24 -20.77 30.15
C ASP A 61 26.63 -20.68 28.74
N MET A 62 27.20 -21.40 27.77
CA MET A 62 26.69 -21.46 26.41
C MET A 62 25.26 -22.04 26.37
N LEU A 63 25.00 -23.08 27.16
CA LEU A 63 23.69 -23.71 27.24
C LEU A 63 22.66 -22.77 27.88
N GLU A 64 23.05 -22.04 28.94
CA GLU A 64 22.19 -21.04 29.55
C GLU A 64 21.88 -19.88 28.59
N LEU A 65 22.89 -19.34 27.90
CA LEU A 65 22.72 -18.29 26.91
C LEU A 65 21.81 -18.74 25.76
N LYS A 66 21.95 -19.97 25.27
CA LYS A 66 21.07 -20.52 24.25
C LYS A 66 19.61 -20.56 24.74
N LYS A 67 19.37 -20.99 25.97
CA LYS A 67 18.03 -21.01 26.58
C LYS A 67 17.45 -19.60 26.74
N ARG A 68 18.26 -18.63 27.15
CA ARG A 68 17.84 -17.22 27.26
C ARG A 68 17.50 -16.65 25.88
N LEU A 69 18.32 -16.93 24.87
CA LEU A 69 18.09 -16.50 23.49
C LEU A 69 16.79 -17.08 22.92
N GLU A 70 16.54 -18.38 23.10
CA GLU A 70 15.30 -19.03 22.63
C GLU A 70 14.06 -18.40 23.27
N LYS A 71 14.10 -18.12 24.58
CA LYS A 71 13.02 -17.41 25.28
C LYS A 71 12.79 -16.01 24.72
N GLU A 72 13.87 -15.26 24.51
CA GLU A 72 13.80 -13.88 24.01
C GLU A 72 13.27 -13.82 22.58
N VAL A 73 13.72 -14.73 21.71
CA VAL A 73 13.19 -14.88 20.35
C VAL A 73 11.70 -15.22 20.39
N GLY A 74 11.27 -16.10 21.30
CA GLY A 74 9.87 -16.41 21.54
C GLY A 74 9.04 -15.18 21.95
N ARG A 75 9.52 -14.40 22.92
CA ARG A 75 8.87 -13.15 23.36
C ARG A 75 8.76 -12.13 22.23
N ARG A 76 9.84 -11.87 21.49
CA ARG A 76 9.85 -10.94 20.36
C ARG A 76 8.88 -11.36 19.26
N ARG A 77 8.79 -12.66 18.97
CA ARG A 77 7.82 -13.19 18.01
C ARG A 77 6.39 -12.95 18.46
N ALA A 78 6.08 -13.16 19.74
CA ALA A 78 4.75 -12.90 20.29
C ALA A 78 4.37 -11.41 20.19
N VAL A 79 5.29 -10.49 20.52
CA VAL A 79 5.09 -9.04 20.38
C VAL A 79 4.85 -8.66 18.92
N ALA A 80 5.67 -9.17 17.99
CA ALA A 80 5.50 -8.89 16.56
C ALA A 80 4.14 -9.37 16.04
N SER A 81 3.69 -10.57 16.45
CA SER A 81 2.35 -11.07 16.11
C SER A 81 1.24 -10.20 16.69
N PHE A 82 1.34 -9.79 17.96
CA PHE A 82 0.38 -8.90 18.60
C PHE A 82 0.28 -7.56 17.88
N VAL A 83 1.40 -6.89 17.61
CA VAL A 83 1.42 -5.60 16.89
C VAL A 83 0.82 -5.75 15.50
N LYS A 84 1.13 -6.84 14.78
CA LYS A 84 0.55 -7.10 13.45
C LYS A 84 -0.97 -7.28 13.52
N GLU A 85 -1.46 -7.97 14.54
CA GLU A 85 -2.89 -8.13 14.77
C GLU A 85 -3.57 -6.79 15.09
N GLN A 86 -3.01 -6.00 16.01
CA GLN A 86 -3.55 -4.69 16.37
C GLN A 86 -3.58 -3.74 15.18
N MET A 87 -2.49 -3.68 14.40
CA MET A 87 -2.44 -2.89 13.17
C MET A 87 -3.48 -3.34 12.14
N THR A 88 -3.79 -4.64 12.08
CA THR A 88 -4.84 -5.16 11.19
C THR A 88 -6.22 -4.74 11.67
N ARG A 89 -6.49 -4.84 12.97
CA ARG A 89 -7.75 -4.38 13.59
C ARG A 89 -7.95 -2.88 13.40
N LEU A 90 -6.91 -2.08 13.65
CA LEU A 90 -6.91 -0.64 13.47
C LEU A 90 -7.25 -0.25 12.03
N ARG A 91 -6.62 -0.90 11.04
CA ARG A 91 -6.93 -0.65 9.61
C ARG A 91 -8.38 -0.96 9.26
N LYS A 92 -8.92 -2.09 9.76
CA LYS A 92 -10.33 -2.46 9.57
C LYS A 92 -11.27 -1.44 10.20
N SER A 93 -11.03 -1.07 11.46
CA SER A 93 -11.80 -0.06 12.18
C SER A 93 -11.79 1.28 11.44
N ARG A 94 -10.60 1.75 11.01
CA ARG A 94 -10.46 2.98 10.22
C ARG A 94 -11.26 2.92 8.92
N ALA A 95 -11.19 1.81 8.18
CA ALA A 95 -11.94 1.66 6.93
C ALA A 95 -13.45 1.79 7.17
N THR A 96 -13.99 1.11 8.20
CA THR A 96 -15.41 1.21 8.54
C THR A 96 -15.82 2.61 9.00
N MET A 97 -14.94 3.31 9.74
CA MET A 97 -15.19 4.69 10.16
C MET A 97 -15.24 5.64 8.97
N VAL A 98 -14.28 5.53 8.06
CA VAL A 98 -14.23 6.36 6.83
C VAL A 98 -15.45 6.11 5.95
N GLU A 99 -15.88 4.85 5.82
CA GLU A 99 -17.10 4.50 5.09
C GLU A 99 -18.35 5.11 5.74
N ARG A 100 -18.49 5.01 7.07
CA ARG A 100 -19.60 5.64 7.82
C ARG A 100 -19.57 7.16 7.69
N ALA A 101 -18.42 7.78 7.83
CA ALA A 101 -18.26 9.23 7.67
C ALA A 101 -18.64 9.67 6.25
N GLY A 102 -18.15 8.95 5.24
CA GLY A 102 -18.44 9.22 3.84
C GLY A 102 -19.92 9.08 3.50
N THR A 103 -20.59 8.06 4.03
CA THR A 103 -22.04 7.87 3.83
C THR A 103 -22.87 8.96 4.51
N VAL A 104 -22.52 9.38 5.74
CA VAL A 104 -23.18 10.50 6.43
C VAL A 104 -22.99 11.81 5.66
N LEU A 105 -21.75 12.11 5.26
CA LEU A 105 -21.45 13.34 4.52
C LEU A 105 -22.19 13.38 3.19
N ARG A 106 -22.21 12.26 2.44
CA ARG A 106 -22.94 12.15 1.18
C ARG A 106 -24.43 12.40 1.37
N LYS A 107 -25.06 11.73 2.35
CA LYS A 107 -26.49 11.92 2.66
C LYS A 107 -26.80 13.36 3.08
N LYS A 108 -25.94 14.00 3.88
CA LYS A 108 -26.11 15.41 4.28
C LYS A 108 -26.01 16.34 3.08
N THR A 109 -25.08 16.09 2.16
CA THR A 109 -24.95 16.85 0.92
C THR A 109 -26.13 16.63 -0.01
N GLU A 110 -26.60 15.39 -0.19
CA GLU A 110 -27.79 15.06 -0.99
C GLU A 110 -29.04 15.76 -0.44
N ALA A 111 -29.24 15.70 0.89
CA ALA A 111 -30.34 16.40 1.55
C ALA A 111 -30.24 17.92 1.34
N ARG A 112 -29.04 18.50 1.51
CA ARG A 112 -28.81 19.92 1.27
C ARG A 112 -29.11 20.33 -0.17
N VAL A 113 -28.69 19.52 -1.15
CA VAL A 113 -29.00 19.79 -2.57
C VAL A 113 -30.50 19.68 -2.82
N ALA A 114 -31.17 18.69 -2.23
CA ALA A 114 -32.62 18.56 -2.34
C ALA A 114 -33.36 19.74 -1.71
N ASP A 115 -32.92 20.22 -0.55
CA ASP A 115 -33.53 21.34 0.16
C ASP A 115 -33.27 22.68 -0.56
N GLU A 116 -32.04 22.94 -1.00
CA GLU A 116 -31.66 24.19 -1.66
C GLU A 116 -32.16 24.27 -3.11
N PHE A 117 -32.15 23.16 -3.84
CA PHE A 117 -32.40 23.16 -5.29
C PHE A 117 -33.58 22.31 -5.74
N GLY A 118 -34.16 21.47 -4.88
CA GLY A 118 -35.17 20.48 -5.30
C GLY A 118 -36.37 21.11 -6.00
N ALA A 119 -36.92 22.19 -5.43
CA ALA A 119 -38.05 22.90 -6.02
C ALA A 119 -37.69 23.59 -7.35
N GLN A 120 -36.49 24.19 -7.43
CA GLN A 120 -36.02 24.89 -8.63
C GLN A 120 -35.74 23.90 -9.77
N LEU A 121 -35.05 22.79 -9.49
CA LEU A 121 -34.82 21.71 -10.44
C LEU A 121 -36.13 21.08 -10.93
N ALA A 122 -37.10 20.85 -10.04
CA ALA A 122 -38.41 20.34 -10.41
C ALA A 122 -39.15 21.30 -11.37
N ARG A 123 -39.09 22.62 -11.11
CA ARG A 123 -39.68 23.63 -12.00
C ARG A 123 -39.01 23.66 -13.37
N LEU A 124 -37.67 23.65 -13.43
CA LEU A 124 -36.96 23.59 -14.70
C LEU A 124 -37.26 22.29 -15.47
N SER A 125 -37.27 21.15 -14.79
CA SER A 125 -37.60 19.86 -15.40
C SER A 125 -39.00 19.86 -16.01
N ARG A 126 -39.99 20.41 -15.29
CA ARG A 126 -41.35 20.60 -15.81
C ARG A 126 -41.35 21.49 -17.05
N HIS A 127 -40.67 22.63 -17.01
CA HIS A 127 -40.60 23.55 -18.13
C HIS A 127 -39.99 22.92 -19.39
N VAL A 128 -38.92 22.12 -19.24
CA VAL A 128 -38.32 21.38 -20.37
C VAL A 128 -39.35 20.44 -21.01
N GLN A 129 -40.12 19.72 -20.19
CA GLN A 129 -41.16 18.80 -20.66
C GLN A 129 -42.30 19.55 -21.35
N GLU A 130 -42.79 20.64 -20.76
CA GLU A 130 -43.85 21.46 -21.32
C GLU A 130 -43.40 22.11 -22.64
N ASN A 131 -42.18 22.66 -22.69
CA ASN A 131 -41.63 23.26 -23.91
C ASN A 131 -41.50 22.24 -25.06
N ALA A 132 -41.21 20.97 -24.75
CA ALA A 132 -41.25 19.91 -25.75
C ALA A 132 -42.67 19.70 -26.32
N THR A 133 -43.71 19.80 -25.48
CA THR A 133 -45.11 19.71 -25.94
C THR A 133 -45.55 20.91 -26.78
N VAL A 134 -45.16 22.12 -26.36
CA VAL A 134 -45.39 23.38 -27.11
C VAL A 134 -44.74 23.29 -28.49
N SER A 135 -43.47 22.89 -28.53
CA SER A 135 -42.71 22.73 -29.78
C SER A 135 -43.37 21.71 -30.72
N ARG A 136 -43.88 20.60 -30.18
CA ARG A 136 -44.58 19.58 -30.94
C ARG A 136 -45.89 20.10 -31.55
N LEU A 137 -46.72 20.79 -30.77
CA LEU A 137 -47.98 21.36 -31.26
C LEU A 137 -47.73 22.45 -32.30
N ASN A 138 -46.76 23.35 -32.04
CA ASN A 138 -46.39 24.40 -32.97
C ASN A 138 -45.89 23.84 -34.32
N SER A 139 -45.13 22.74 -34.28
CA SER A 139 -44.69 22.02 -35.48
C SER A 139 -45.89 21.47 -36.27
N LYS A 140 -46.87 20.84 -35.61
CA LYS A 140 -48.09 20.33 -36.27
C LYS A 140 -48.92 21.44 -36.91
N ILE A 141 -49.17 22.52 -36.17
CA ILE A 141 -49.87 23.71 -36.67
C ILE A 141 -49.17 24.26 -37.92
N SER A 142 -47.84 24.40 -37.87
CA SER A 142 -47.03 24.89 -38.99
C SER A 142 -47.07 23.94 -40.20
N GLN A 143 -47.07 22.62 -39.98
CA GLN A 143 -47.20 21.63 -41.04
C GLN A 143 -48.57 21.71 -41.72
N ILE A 144 -49.66 21.78 -40.96
CA ILE A 144 -51.02 21.88 -41.51
C ILE A 144 -51.18 23.19 -42.30
N MET A 145 -50.72 24.32 -41.75
CA MET A 145 -50.69 25.60 -42.45
C MET A 145 -49.93 25.51 -43.78
N SER A 146 -48.80 24.80 -43.80
CA SER A 146 -48.03 24.57 -45.02
C SER A 146 -48.77 23.68 -46.02
N CYS A 147 -49.45 22.63 -45.55
CA CYS A 147 -50.29 21.78 -46.39
C CYS A 147 -51.44 22.57 -47.03
N ILE A 148 -52.12 23.43 -46.27
CA ILE A 148 -53.18 24.32 -46.79
C ILE A 148 -52.61 25.25 -47.87
N ALA A 149 -51.45 25.85 -47.62
CA ALA A 149 -50.79 26.72 -48.61
C ALA A 149 -50.41 25.96 -49.89
N LEU A 150 -49.93 24.72 -49.76
CA LEU A 150 -49.62 23.85 -50.88
C LEU A 150 -50.88 23.48 -51.68
N CYS A 151 -51.97 23.09 -51.00
CA CYS A 151 -53.26 22.83 -51.65
C CYS A 151 -53.72 24.04 -52.47
N LYS A 152 -53.64 25.25 -51.91
CA LYS A 152 -53.98 26.49 -52.61
C LYS A 152 -53.08 26.76 -53.82
N GLN A 153 -51.82 26.35 -53.76
CA GLN A 153 -50.88 26.51 -54.87
C GLN A 153 -51.20 25.54 -56.01
N VAL A 154 -51.42 24.25 -55.71
CA VAL A 154 -51.71 23.26 -56.75
C VAL A 154 -53.06 23.50 -57.45
N GLU A 155 -54.05 24.07 -56.74
CA GLU A 155 -55.30 24.53 -57.37
C GLU A 155 -55.07 25.67 -58.37
N LYS A 156 -54.19 26.63 -58.03
CA LYS A 156 -53.79 27.69 -58.98
C LYS A 156 -53.06 27.13 -60.19
N ASP A 157 -52.29 26.06 -60.00
CA ASP A 157 -51.57 25.37 -61.05
C ASP A 157 -52.48 24.43 -61.88
N GLY A 158 -53.79 24.40 -61.60
CA GLY A 158 -54.81 23.70 -62.39
C GLY A 158 -55.16 22.28 -61.93
N TYR A 159 -54.61 21.83 -60.79
CA TYR A 159 -54.92 20.53 -60.21
C TYR A 159 -56.18 20.58 -59.35
N CYS A 160 -56.96 19.50 -59.37
CA CYS A 160 -58.15 19.36 -58.52
C CYS A 160 -57.77 18.88 -57.12
N VAL A 161 -58.11 19.64 -56.08
CA VAL A 161 -58.02 19.18 -54.68
C VAL A 161 -59.29 18.40 -54.32
N PRO A 162 -59.17 17.20 -53.72
CA PRO A 162 -60.33 16.42 -53.33
C PRO A 162 -61.28 17.20 -52.40
N ALA A 163 -62.58 17.11 -52.67
CA ALA A 163 -63.60 17.72 -51.81
C ALA A 163 -63.48 17.19 -50.37
N GLY A 164 -63.58 18.06 -49.36
CA GLY A 164 -63.38 17.71 -47.96
C GLY A 164 -61.96 17.88 -47.43
N THR A 165 -60.96 18.16 -48.31
CA THR A 165 -59.55 18.27 -47.89
C THR A 165 -59.32 19.50 -47.02
N TYR A 166 -59.87 20.65 -47.41
CA TYR A 166 -59.72 21.89 -46.64
C TYR A 166 -60.47 21.82 -45.32
N GLU A 167 -61.69 21.28 -45.31
CA GLU A 167 -62.50 21.12 -44.11
C GLU A 167 -61.79 20.23 -43.08
N LYS A 168 -61.12 19.17 -43.53
CA LYS A 168 -60.33 18.29 -42.67
C LYS A 168 -59.08 18.99 -42.12
N LEU A 169 -58.32 19.70 -42.98
CA LEU A 169 -57.13 20.43 -42.56
C LEU A 169 -57.47 21.57 -41.60
N ASP A 170 -58.57 22.29 -41.83
CA ASP A 170 -59.05 23.35 -40.95
C ASP A 170 -59.55 22.78 -39.62
N ALA A 171 -60.24 21.63 -39.62
CA ALA A 171 -60.63 20.94 -38.39
C ALA A 171 -59.41 20.49 -37.56
N ASP A 172 -58.41 19.86 -38.19
CA ASP A 172 -57.17 19.45 -37.52
C ASP A 172 -56.36 20.67 -37.01
N LEU A 173 -56.38 21.78 -37.77
CA LEU A 173 -55.73 23.03 -37.39
C LEU A 173 -56.38 23.66 -36.16
N GLU A 174 -57.71 23.78 -36.16
CA GLU A 174 -58.46 24.35 -35.03
C GLU A 174 -58.34 23.45 -33.79
N GLN A 175 -58.37 22.13 -33.95
CA GLN A 175 -58.11 21.20 -32.85
C GLN A 175 -56.73 21.47 -32.21
N HIS A 176 -55.66 21.54 -33.00
CA HIS A 176 -54.32 21.77 -32.44
C HIS A 176 -54.12 23.19 -31.89
N LYS A 177 -54.81 24.20 -32.43
CA LYS A 177 -54.82 25.55 -31.85
C LYS A 177 -55.55 25.59 -30.51
N GLU A 178 -56.66 24.88 -30.38
CA GLU A 178 -57.39 24.76 -29.13
C GLU A 178 -56.57 23.99 -28.08
N GLU A 179 -55.95 22.87 -28.47
CA GLU A 179 -54.99 22.14 -27.63
C GLU A 179 -53.82 23.04 -27.18
N PHE A 180 -53.32 23.89 -28.07
CA PHE A 180 -52.25 24.84 -27.76
C PHE A 180 -52.71 25.97 -26.82
N ALA A 181 -53.90 26.52 -27.04
CA ALA A 181 -54.47 27.58 -26.20
C ALA A 181 -54.80 27.09 -24.77
N ASN A 182 -55.10 25.80 -24.62
CA ASN A 182 -55.38 25.16 -23.33
C ASN A 182 -54.12 24.71 -22.58
N LEU A 183 -52.92 24.89 -23.13
CA LEU A 183 -51.68 24.59 -22.40
C LEU A 183 -51.41 25.64 -21.32
N ASP A 184 -51.38 25.19 -20.07
CA ASP A 184 -50.85 25.97 -18.95
C ASP A 184 -49.35 25.68 -18.82
N VAL A 185 -48.53 26.50 -19.47
CA VAL A 185 -47.07 26.34 -19.49
C VAL A 185 -46.47 27.18 -18.38
N LEU A 186 -45.58 26.56 -17.59
CA LEU A 186 -44.82 27.29 -16.60
C LEU A 186 -43.87 28.29 -17.28
N GLU A 187 -44.05 29.56 -16.97
CA GLU A 187 -43.07 30.59 -17.26
C GLU A 187 -41.87 30.44 -16.32
N VAL A 188 -40.67 30.38 -16.92
CA VAL A 188 -39.40 30.33 -16.20
C VAL A 188 -38.71 31.67 -16.40
N THR A 189 -38.26 32.25 -15.29
CA THR A 189 -37.61 33.56 -15.27
C THR A 189 -36.11 33.41 -15.07
N GLU A 190 -35.34 34.48 -15.29
CA GLU A 190 -33.89 34.46 -15.07
C GLU A 190 -33.52 34.08 -13.61
N ALA A 191 -34.38 34.41 -12.64
CA ALA A 191 -34.20 34.05 -11.24
C ALA A 191 -34.15 32.53 -11.03
N ASP A 192 -34.84 31.76 -11.88
CA ASP A 192 -34.83 30.29 -11.84
C ASP A 192 -33.49 29.69 -12.30
N PHE A 193 -32.59 30.50 -12.88
CA PHE A 193 -31.24 30.08 -13.25
C PHE A 193 -30.16 30.63 -12.31
N ARG A 194 -30.50 31.53 -11.39
CA ARG A 194 -29.53 32.16 -10.50
C ARG A 194 -29.31 31.31 -9.24
N TYR A 195 -28.04 31.08 -8.92
CA TYR A 195 -27.63 30.51 -7.63
C TYR A 195 -27.52 31.63 -6.59
N ASN A 196 -28.32 31.53 -5.54
CA ASN A 196 -28.13 32.32 -4.33
C ASN A 196 -27.67 31.37 -3.22
N PRO A 197 -26.38 31.33 -2.86
CA PRO A 197 -25.93 30.52 -1.74
C PRO A 197 -26.65 31.02 -0.48
N ALA A 198 -27.54 30.21 0.09
CA ALA A 198 -27.96 30.42 1.46
C ALA A 198 -26.69 30.38 2.33
N ALA A 199 -26.52 31.40 3.17
CA ALA A 199 -25.33 31.54 4.01
C ALA A 199 -25.03 30.22 4.72
N PRO A 200 -23.76 29.80 4.85
CA PRO A 200 -23.42 28.55 5.50
C PRO A 200 -23.99 28.58 6.92
N GLN A 201 -25.05 27.81 7.16
CA GLN A 201 -25.48 27.49 8.52
C GLN A 201 -24.32 26.74 9.15
N ALA A 202 -23.54 27.45 9.96
CA ALA A 202 -22.46 26.90 10.74
C ALA A 202 -23.06 25.86 11.70
N SER A 203 -23.06 24.58 11.31
CA SER A 203 -23.14 23.48 12.25
C SER A 203 -21.76 22.86 12.34
N PRO A 204 -20.97 23.19 13.39
CA PRO A 204 -19.71 22.52 13.67
C PRO A 204 -20.01 21.17 14.33
N ASP A 205 -20.83 20.34 13.70
CA ASP A 205 -20.95 18.94 14.09
C ASP A 205 -19.79 18.21 13.42
N PHE A 206 -18.58 18.49 13.93
CA PHE A 206 -17.47 17.57 13.72
C PHE A 206 -17.92 16.24 14.31
N LEU A 207 -18.27 15.31 13.42
CA LEU A 207 -18.62 13.94 13.77
C LEU A 207 -17.47 13.37 14.61
N SER A 208 -17.67 13.31 15.93
CA SER A 208 -16.73 12.69 16.84
C SER A 208 -16.81 11.17 16.64
N PHE A 209 -16.15 10.68 15.60
CA PHE A 209 -15.97 9.26 15.43
C PHE A 209 -14.83 8.81 16.35
N THR A 210 -15.20 8.28 17.50
CA THR A 210 -14.24 7.65 18.40
C THR A 210 -13.76 6.35 17.77
N MET A 211 -12.44 6.22 17.62
CA MET A 211 -11.83 4.96 17.23
C MET A 211 -11.83 4.06 18.46
N GLU A 212 -12.64 3.00 18.45
CA GLU A 212 -12.57 1.96 19.48
C GLU A 212 -11.24 1.22 19.33
N THR A 213 -10.22 1.69 20.05
CA THR A 213 -8.97 0.96 20.26
C THR A 213 -9.01 0.40 21.67
N ASN A 214 -9.17 -0.92 21.79
CA ASN A 214 -9.04 -1.65 23.07
C ASN A 214 -7.57 -1.75 23.51
N LEU A 215 -6.75 -0.73 23.27
CA LEU A 215 -5.33 -0.73 23.60
C LEU A 215 -5.18 -0.16 25.02
N SER A 216 -4.86 -1.02 25.98
CA SER A 216 -4.34 -0.60 27.29
C SER A 216 -2.81 -0.54 27.22
N ALA A 217 -2.20 0.36 28.02
CA ALA A 217 -0.76 0.36 28.23
C ALA A 217 -0.23 -1.01 28.73
N ASP A 218 -1.10 -1.79 29.39
CA ASP A 218 -0.80 -3.13 29.91
C ASP A 218 -0.65 -4.19 28.80
N ASP A 219 -1.29 -4.00 27.64
CA ASP A 219 -1.23 -4.95 26.52
C ASP A 219 0.17 -5.00 25.87
N PHE A 220 0.99 -3.99 26.12
CA PHE A 220 2.37 -3.93 25.64
C PHE A 220 3.33 -4.75 26.52
N GLY A 221 2.85 -5.36 27.62
CA GLY A 221 3.70 -6.11 28.55
C GLY A 221 4.83 -5.27 29.13
N MET A 222 4.63 -3.96 29.23
CA MET A 222 5.62 -2.97 29.68
C MET A 222 5.65 -2.91 31.21
N HIS A 223 5.90 -4.04 31.87
CA HIS A 223 6.27 -4.02 33.28
C HIS A 223 7.80 -3.90 33.40
N ASN A 224 8.23 -2.67 33.70
CA ASN A 224 9.34 -2.34 34.61
C ASN A 224 10.70 -3.06 34.43
N SER A 225 11.21 -3.20 33.21
CA SER A 225 12.61 -3.59 33.02
C SER A 225 13.28 -2.89 31.85
N TRP A 226 13.07 -1.58 31.72
CA TRP A 226 13.98 -0.70 31.01
C TRP A 226 14.96 -0.11 32.02
N GLY A 227 15.87 -0.94 32.54
CA GLY A 227 17.08 -0.40 33.13
C GLY A 227 17.83 0.35 32.04
N SER A 228 18.11 1.64 32.27
CA SER A 228 18.73 2.58 31.34
C SER A 228 19.75 1.94 30.40
N VAL A 229 19.36 1.74 29.14
CA VAL A 229 20.30 1.58 28.02
C VAL A 229 20.53 2.97 27.42
N GLU A 230 21.01 3.87 28.27
CA GLU A 230 21.50 5.17 27.86
C GLU A 230 23.03 5.09 27.86
N SER A 231 23.55 4.44 26.81
CA SER A 231 24.91 4.58 26.25
C SER A 231 25.32 3.27 25.56
N ARG A 232 24.97 3.17 24.28
CA ARG A 232 25.78 2.54 23.25
C ARG A 232 25.22 2.99 21.92
N VAL A 233 25.66 4.16 21.51
CA VAL A 233 25.71 4.57 20.10
C VAL A 233 26.90 3.83 19.50
N PRO A 234 26.70 2.96 18.49
CA PRO A 234 27.66 2.83 17.42
C PRO A 234 27.16 3.69 16.26
N ASP A 235 27.95 4.71 16.03
CA ASP A 235 27.98 5.62 14.92
C ASP A 235 27.81 4.94 13.55
N GLY A 236 27.12 5.62 12.64
CA GLY A 236 27.18 5.43 11.19
C GLY A 236 26.61 4.14 10.61
N ARG A 237 25.31 4.12 10.27
CA ARG A 237 24.80 3.51 9.03
C ARG A 237 23.66 4.34 8.47
N GLU A 238 23.91 4.90 7.29
CA GLU A 238 22.94 5.53 6.40
C GLU A 238 21.85 4.50 6.06
N VAL A 239 20.60 4.86 6.30
CA VAL A 239 19.43 4.08 5.89
C VAL A 239 18.94 4.73 4.60
N ASP A 240 19.13 4.05 3.47
CA ASP A 240 18.51 4.42 2.20
C ASP A 240 16.99 4.32 2.33
N ASP A 241 16.34 5.49 2.34
CA ASP A 241 14.89 5.64 2.19
C ASP A 241 14.53 5.58 0.69
N ASP A 242 14.34 4.39 0.14
CA ASP A 242 13.69 4.23 -1.17
C ASP A 242 12.16 4.34 -1.00
N ALA A 243 11.70 5.59 -0.99
CA ALA A 243 10.30 5.96 -1.19
C ALA A 243 10.11 6.54 -2.61
N ASP A 244 9.06 6.06 -3.26
CA ASP A 244 8.45 6.49 -4.54
C ASP A 244 9.09 6.06 -5.86
N SER A 245 8.42 5.13 -6.57
CA SER A 245 7.73 5.51 -7.82
C SER A 245 6.85 4.40 -8.42
N ALA A 246 5.60 4.80 -8.71
CA ALA A 246 4.75 4.38 -9.81
C ALA A 246 4.10 2.96 -9.82
N HIS A 247 2.77 2.94 -9.72
CA HIS A 247 1.96 2.33 -10.78
C HIS A 247 0.56 2.98 -10.85
N ILE A 248 0.35 3.74 -11.93
CA ILE A 248 -0.93 4.26 -12.43
C ILE A 248 -1.56 3.16 -13.32
N PRO A 249 -2.88 2.87 -13.26
CA PRO A 249 -3.52 1.89 -14.13
C PRO A 249 -3.77 2.46 -15.55
N PRO A 250 -3.81 1.63 -16.60
CA PRO A 250 -3.92 2.11 -17.98
C PRO A 250 -5.35 2.55 -18.36
N PRO A 251 -5.50 3.53 -19.26
CA PRO A 251 -6.79 4.00 -19.73
C PRO A 251 -7.41 3.13 -20.84
N ALA A 252 -8.74 3.13 -20.86
CA ALA A 252 -9.61 2.44 -21.80
C ALA A 252 -9.40 2.84 -23.27
N GLN A 253 -9.44 1.86 -24.17
CA GLN A 253 -9.49 2.05 -25.62
C GLN A 253 -10.91 2.48 -26.03
N LEU A 254 -11.05 3.67 -26.61
CA LEU A 254 -12.19 4.08 -27.41
C LEU A 254 -11.67 4.94 -28.57
N GLY A 255 -12.18 4.65 -29.77
CA GLY A 255 -11.55 4.92 -31.04
C GLY A 255 -11.49 6.37 -31.51
N SER A 256 -10.67 6.58 -32.53
CA SER A 256 -10.58 7.83 -33.30
C SER A 256 -10.98 7.56 -34.76
N PRO A 257 -11.86 8.40 -35.36
CA PRO A 257 -12.20 8.34 -36.78
C PRO A 257 -11.53 9.48 -37.56
N ILE A 258 -10.85 9.24 -38.69
CA ILE A 258 -10.61 10.27 -39.72
C ILE A 258 -10.64 9.67 -41.16
N ARG A 259 -11.57 10.23 -41.95
CA ARG A 259 -11.76 10.29 -43.43
C ARG A 259 -10.49 10.77 -44.18
N SER A 260 -10.11 10.46 -45.42
CA SER A 260 -10.82 10.37 -46.71
C SER A 260 -9.80 10.02 -47.83
N ALA A 261 -10.35 9.57 -48.98
CA ALA A 261 -9.88 9.73 -50.38
C ALA A 261 -9.24 8.52 -51.11
N SER A 262 -10.11 7.85 -51.90
CA SER A 262 -9.88 7.12 -53.17
C SER A 262 -9.12 7.96 -54.24
N PRO A 263 -8.60 7.41 -55.37
CA PRO A 263 -9.23 6.32 -56.17
C PRO A 263 -8.34 5.33 -56.95
N ALA A 264 -9.04 4.27 -57.41
CA ALA A 264 -8.88 3.51 -58.66
C ALA A 264 -7.60 2.70 -58.94
N ALA A 265 -7.76 1.38 -59.07
CA ALA A 265 -7.47 0.67 -60.33
C ALA A 265 -8.02 -0.77 -60.31
N ARG A 266 -8.58 -1.17 -61.46
CA ARG A 266 -8.99 -2.51 -61.86
C ARG A 266 -7.83 -3.51 -61.82
N SER A 267 -8.14 -4.78 -61.60
CA SER A 267 -7.97 -5.88 -62.57
C SER A 267 -7.73 -7.23 -61.89
N THR A 268 -8.52 -8.24 -62.31
CA THR A 268 -8.17 -9.65 -62.62
C THR A 268 -7.37 -10.46 -61.57
N GLU A 269 -7.58 -11.74 -61.30
CA GLU A 269 -8.14 -12.88 -62.04
C GLU A 269 -8.09 -14.10 -61.08
N ALA A 270 -8.84 -15.14 -61.46
CA ALA A 270 -8.85 -16.53 -60.93
C ALA A 270 -9.67 -16.80 -59.66
#